data_AF-A0A356FVC5-F1
#
_entry.id   AF-A0A356FVC5-F1
#
_cell.length_a   1.000
_cell.length_b   1.000
_cell.length_c   1.000
_cell.angle_alpha   90.00
_cell.angle_beta   90.00
_cell.angle_gamma   90.00
#
_symmetry.space_group_name_H-M   'P 1'
#
loop_
_entity.id
_entity.type
_entity.pdbx_description
1 polymer ?
#
loop_
_entity_poly.entity_id
_entity_poly.type
_entity_poly.pdbx_seq_one_letter_code
_entity_poly.pdbx_strand_id
1 'polypeptide(L)'
;MDINELPSPQFVKNEAGMISVFLPAFEGEPEKPVLTKKDATTLHFQRSPKGDILLTQIDEDVMKDLAGVSKILVIETNVLKSIDMLDKALTAYAKSENAETSEDDVMDMIERAYEVEVKA
;
A
#
# COMPACT_ATOMS: atom_id res chain seq x y z
N MET A 1 -4.25 5.05 -15.75
CA MET A 1 -3.51 3.99 -16.48
C MET A 1 -4.30 2.72 -16.27
N ASP A 2 -4.86 2.13 -17.32
CA ASP A 2 -5.49 0.81 -17.23
C ASP A 2 -4.39 -0.24 -17.15
N ILE A 3 -3.84 -0.41 -15.96
CA ILE A 3 -2.85 -1.45 -15.69
C ILE A 3 -3.63 -2.76 -15.56
N ASN A 4 -3.80 -3.46 -16.68
CA ASN A 4 -4.43 -4.79 -16.69
C ASN A 4 -3.53 -5.86 -16.04
N GLU A 5 -2.22 -5.60 -15.96
CA GLU A 5 -1.23 -6.53 -15.42
C GLU A 5 -0.12 -5.83 -14.62
N LEU A 6 0.24 -6.39 -13.47
CA LEU A 6 1.38 -6.00 -12.65
C LEU A 6 2.40 -7.16 -12.61
N PRO A 7 3.53 -7.05 -13.32
CA PRO A 7 4.57 -8.07 -13.32
C PRO A 7 5.42 -7.99 -12.05
N SER A 8 5.88 -9.15 -11.57
CA SER A 8 6.81 -9.31 -10.45
C SER A 8 6.41 -8.52 -9.18
N PRO A 9 5.16 -8.64 -8.69
CA PRO A 9 4.76 -7.97 -7.46
C PRO A 9 5.53 -8.51 -6.25
N GLN A 10 5.77 -7.65 -5.27
CA GLN A 10 6.53 -8.03 -4.10
C GLN A 10 5.64 -8.72 -3.07
N PHE A 11 5.96 -9.98 -2.78
CA PHE A 11 5.40 -10.73 -1.66
C PHE A 11 6.41 -10.79 -0.51
N VAL A 12 5.92 -10.63 0.72
CA VAL A 12 6.72 -10.74 1.94
C VAL A 12 6.04 -11.72 2.88
N LYS A 13 6.77 -12.75 3.29
CA LYS A 13 6.35 -13.72 4.31
C LYS A 13 7.04 -13.39 5.61
N ASN A 14 6.27 -13.25 6.70
CA ASN A 14 6.84 -13.03 8.03
C ASN A 14 7.14 -14.35 8.75
N GLU A 15 7.74 -14.26 9.94
CA GLU A 15 8.10 -15.43 10.76
C GLU A 15 6.88 -16.28 11.18
N ALA A 16 5.70 -15.68 11.25
CA ALA A 16 4.44 -16.38 11.54
C ALA A 16 3.82 -17.06 10.30
N GLY A 17 4.46 -16.97 9.13
CA GLY A 17 3.95 -17.53 7.88
C GLY A 17 2.83 -16.73 7.22
N MET A 18 2.55 -15.51 7.70
CA MET A 18 1.60 -14.60 7.07
C MET A 18 2.25 -13.93 5.87
N ILE A 19 1.49 -13.81 4.78
CA ILE A 19 1.96 -13.23 3.52
C ILE A 19 1.32 -11.86 3.33
N SER A 20 2.14 -10.90 2.93
CA SER A 20 1.71 -9.57 2.48
C SER A 20 2.11 -9.36 1.02
N VAL A 21 1.31 -8.63 0.26
CA VAL A 21 1.62 -8.20 -1.12
C VAL A 21 1.53 -6.69 -1.23
N PHE A 22 2.50 -6.08 -1.89
CA PHE A 22 2.55 -4.64 -2.13
C PHE A 22 2.06 -4.34 -3.55
N LEU A 23 1.02 -3.53 -3.65
CA LEU A 23 0.39 -3.13 -4.90
C LEU A 23 0.35 -1.60 -5.02
N PRO A 24 0.31 -1.03 -6.24
CA PRO A 24 0.00 0.38 -6.40
C PRO A 24 -1.41 0.69 -5.86
N ALA A 25 -1.61 1.93 -5.40
CA ALA A 25 -2.94 2.38 -4.99
C ALA A 25 -3.93 2.36 -6.17
N PHE A 26 -5.11 1.81 -5.94
CA PHE A 26 -6.21 1.80 -6.91
C PHE A 26 -7.18 2.96 -6.65
N GLU A 27 -7.90 3.38 -7.68
CA GLU A 27 -8.96 4.37 -7.51
C GLU A 27 -10.20 3.74 -6.84
N GLY A 28 -10.82 4.49 -5.93
CA GLY A 28 -12.03 4.08 -5.21
C GLY A 28 -11.76 3.11 -4.05
N GLU A 29 -12.83 2.76 -3.33
CA GLU A 29 -12.78 1.85 -2.18
C GLU A 29 -12.80 0.37 -2.61
N PRO A 30 -12.13 -0.53 -1.86
CA PRO A 30 -12.28 -1.96 -2.08
C PRO A 30 -13.68 -2.42 -1.63
N GLU A 31 -14.28 -3.37 -2.36
CA GLU A 31 -15.60 -3.91 -1.99
C GLU A 31 -15.47 -5.31 -1.39
N LYS A 32 -15.04 -6.27 -2.21
CA LYS A 32 -14.87 -7.67 -1.82
C LYS A 32 -13.61 -8.21 -2.50
N PRO A 33 -12.43 -7.83 -2.01
CA PRO A 33 -11.19 -8.21 -2.63
C PRO A 33 -11.01 -9.73 -2.58
N VAL A 34 -10.71 -10.33 -3.73
CA VAL A 34 -10.42 -11.76 -3.87
C VAL A 34 -9.18 -11.93 -4.73
N LEU A 35 -8.27 -12.79 -4.28
CA LEU A 35 -7.11 -13.22 -5.03
C LEU A 35 -7.34 -14.67 -5.49
N THR A 36 -7.33 -14.90 -6.81
CA THR A 36 -7.54 -16.24 -7.38
C THR A 36 -6.34 -16.68 -8.19
N LYS A 37 -5.97 -17.96 -8.08
CA LYS A 37 -4.92 -18.53 -8.93
C LYS A 37 -5.44 -18.68 -10.36
N LYS A 38 -4.70 -18.15 -11.34
CA LYS A 38 -5.00 -18.34 -12.78
C LYS A 38 -4.15 -19.46 -13.36
N ASP A 39 -2.84 -19.43 -13.09
CA ASP A 39 -1.89 -20.43 -13.56
C ASP A 39 -0.70 -20.59 -12.60
N ALA A 40 0.40 -21.19 -13.06
CA ALA A 40 1.58 -21.47 -12.24
C ALA A 40 2.33 -20.22 -11.75
N THR A 41 2.22 -19.09 -12.44
CA THR A 41 2.98 -17.85 -12.18
C THR A 41 2.08 -16.62 -12.11
N THR A 42 0.76 -16.80 -12.19
CA THR A 42 -0.23 -15.71 -12.28
C THR A 42 -1.34 -15.84 -11.26
N LEU A 43 -1.63 -14.74 -10.58
CA LEU A 43 -2.84 -14.55 -9.76
C LEU A 43 -3.71 -13.45 -10.36
N HIS A 44 -5.01 -13.54 -10.17
CA HIS A 44 -5.96 -12.48 -10.50
C HIS A 44 -6.46 -11.87 -9.21
N PHE A 45 -6.15 -10.59 -9.03
CA PHE A 45 -6.63 -9.80 -7.92
C PHE A 45 -7.84 -9.00 -8.37
N GLN A 46 -9.02 -9.40 -7.89
CA GLN A 46 -10.25 -8.66 -8.10
C GLN A 46 -10.55 -7.85 -6.83
N ARG A 47 -10.34 -6.54 -6.89
CA ARG A 47 -10.55 -5.61 -5.76
C ARG A 47 -12.00 -5.14 -5.65
N SER A 48 -12.64 -4.91 -6.80
CA SER A 48 -14.05 -4.51 -6.94
C SER A 48 -14.63 -5.04 -8.27
N PRO A 49 -15.95 -4.91 -8.53
CA PRO A 49 -16.55 -5.38 -9.78
C PRO A 49 -15.97 -4.74 -11.06
N LYS A 50 -15.37 -3.56 -10.94
CA LYS A 50 -14.76 -2.81 -12.06
C LYS A 50 -13.25 -2.59 -11.89
N GLY A 51 -12.68 -3.07 -10.79
CA GLY A 51 -11.27 -2.87 -10.43
C GLY A 51 -10.62 -4.22 -10.20
N ASP A 52 -9.91 -4.70 -11.22
CA ASP A 52 -9.16 -5.94 -11.17
C ASP A 52 -7.83 -5.83 -11.91
N ILE A 53 -6.89 -6.71 -11.57
CA ILE A 53 -5.55 -6.73 -12.14
C ILE A 53 -4.99 -8.15 -12.12
N LEU A 54 -4.20 -8.50 -13.13
CA LEU A 54 -3.40 -9.72 -13.12
C LEU A 54 -2.05 -9.47 -12.48
N LEU A 55 -1.69 -10.27 -11.51
CA LEU A 55 -0.37 -10.32 -10.90
C LEU A 55 0.44 -11.41 -11.60
N THR A 56 1.43 -11.04 -12.40
CA THR A 56 2.16 -11.97 -13.27
C THR A 56 3.62 -12.13 -12.83
N GLN A 57 4.31 -13.14 -13.38
CA GLN A 57 5.73 -13.42 -13.11
C GLN A 57 6.02 -13.66 -11.61
N ILE A 58 5.11 -14.36 -10.94
CA ILE A 58 5.30 -14.71 -9.53
C ILE A 58 6.21 -15.93 -9.44
N ASP A 59 7.26 -15.83 -8.62
CA ASP A 59 8.20 -16.92 -8.38
C ASP A 59 7.49 -18.19 -7.86
N GLU A 60 7.97 -19.35 -8.31
CA GLU A 60 7.37 -20.64 -7.94
C GLU A 60 7.34 -20.87 -6.42
N ASP A 61 8.38 -20.43 -5.70
CA ASP A 61 8.46 -20.60 -4.25
C ASP A 61 7.43 -19.72 -3.52
N VAL A 62 7.17 -18.52 -4.03
CA VAL A 62 6.07 -17.67 -3.54
C VAL A 62 4.72 -18.34 -3.81
N MET A 63 4.53 -18.92 -5.00
CA MET A 63 3.30 -19.65 -5.34
C MET A 63 3.06 -20.89 -4.47
N LYS A 64 4.13 -21.58 -4.05
CA LYS A 64 4.05 -22.68 -3.08
C LYS A 64 3.64 -22.18 -1.70
N ASP A 65 4.24 -21.09 -1.24
CA ASP A 65 3.90 -20.47 0.05
C ASP A 65 2.44 -20.01 0.08
N LEU A 66 1.96 -19.44 -1.03
CA LEU A 66 0.57 -18.99 -1.17
C LEU A 66 -0.46 -20.14 -1.14
N ALA A 67 -0.08 -21.36 -1.52
CA ALA A 67 -1.00 -22.51 -1.52
C ALA A 67 -1.45 -22.93 -0.11
N GLY A 68 -0.68 -22.59 0.93
CA GLY A 68 -0.94 -22.96 2.32
C GLY A 68 -1.67 -21.89 3.14
N VAL A 69 -1.90 -20.70 2.59
CA VAL A 69 -2.47 -19.57 3.35
C VAL A 69 -3.95 -19.34 3.05
N SER A 70 -4.72 -19.00 4.09
CA SER A 70 -6.14 -18.67 3.96
C SER A 70 -6.41 -17.18 3.80
N LYS A 71 -5.43 -16.33 4.14
CA LYS A 71 -5.53 -14.87 4.08
C LYS A 71 -4.18 -14.26 3.71
N ILE A 72 -4.24 -13.12 3.02
CA ILE A 72 -3.09 -12.33 2.59
C ILE A 72 -3.40 -10.87 2.94
N LEU A 73 -2.40 -10.14 3.42
CA LEU A 73 -2.51 -8.69 3.60
C LEU A 73 -2.16 -8.00 2.28
N VAL A 74 -3.05 -7.16 1.77
CA VAL A 74 -2.79 -6.32 0.59
C VAL A 74 -2.44 -4.91 1.07
N ILE A 75 -1.28 -4.41 0.66
CA ILE A 75 -0.80 -3.08 1.00
C ILE A 75 -0.78 -2.24 -0.27
N GLU A 76 -1.71 -1.30 -0.37
CA GLU A 76 -1.83 -0.36 -1.47
C GLU A 76 -0.98 0.89 -1.20
N THR A 77 0.06 1.11 -2.01
CA THR A 77 1.01 2.20 -1.81
C THR A 77 0.87 3.25 -2.92
N ASN A 78 0.58 4.50 -2.54
CA ASN A 78 0.65 5.63 -3.46
C ASN A 78 2.00 6.34 -3.30
N VAL A 79 3.01 5.86 -4.03
CA VAL A 79 4.38 6.38 -3.96
C VAL A 79 4.44 7.88 -4.24
N LEU A 80 3.65 8.37 -5.21
CA LEU A 80 3.62 9.79 -5.56
C LEU A 80 3.08 10.65 -4.42
N LYS A 81 2.00 10.21 -3.77
CA LYS A 81 1.46 10.89 -2.60
C LYS A 81 2.45 10.85 -1.44
N SER A 82 3.14 9.73 -1.22
CA SER A 82 4.19 9.62 -0.20
C SER A 82 5.36 10.57 -0.45
N ILE A 83 5.82 10.71 -1.69
CA ILE A 83 6.86 11.68 -2.08
C ILE A 83 6.37 13.11 -1.82
N ASP A 84 5.16 13.46 -2.27
CA ASP A 84 4.59 14.80 -2.06
C ASP A 84 4.44 15.15 -0.57
N MET A 85 4.01 14.20 0.25
CA MET A 85 3.94 14.37 1.70
C MET A 85 5.32 14.59 2.33
N LEU A 86 6.33 13.82 1.90
CA LEU A 86 7.71 13.98 2.36
C LEU A 86 8.29 15.33 1.94
N ASP A 87 8.09 15.75 0.69
CA ASP A 87 8.56 17.05 0.19
C ASP A 87 7.90 18.22 0.94
N LYS A 88 6.60 18.11 1.24
CA LYS A 88 5.89 19.11 2.07
C LYS A 88 6.42 19.16 3.49
N ALA A 89 6.65 18.00 4.12
CA ALA A 89 7.21 17.92 5.47
C ALA A 89 8.62 18.50 5.52
N LEU A 90 9.49 18.15 4.57
CA LEU A 90 10.84 18.69 4.43
C LEU A 90 10.83 20.21 4.21
N THR A 91 9.92 20.70 3.37
CA THR A 91 9.75 22.15 3.12
C THR A 91 9.26 22.89 4.37
N ALA A 92 8.34 22.30 5.13
CA ALA A 92 7.87 22.87 6.39
C ALA A 92 9.01 22.92 7.43
N TYR A 93 9.78 21.84 7.55
CA TYR A 93 10.95 21.77 8.44
C TYR A 93 12.04 22.78 8.07
N ALA A 94 12.38 22.90 6.78
CA ALA A 94 13.33 23.90 6.31
C ALA A 94 12.84 25.34 6.51
N LYS A 95 11.52 25.57 6.52
CA LYS A 95 10.93 26.88 6.88
C LYS A 95 10.91 27.13 8.38
N SER A 96 10.84 26.09 9.22
CA SER A 96 10.91 26.23 10.68
C SER A 96 12.31 26.54 11.21
N GLU A 97 13.40 26.37 10.43
CA GLU A 97 14.72 26.91 10.82
C GLU A 97 14.76 28.46 10.91
N ASN A 98 13.69 29.16 10.49
CA ASN A 98 13.54 30.62 10.67
C ASN A 98 12.50 31.03 11.73
N ALA A 99 11.99 30.10 12.54
CA ALA A 99 11.16 30.43 13.69
C ALA A 99 11.49 29.46 14.84
N GLU A 100 11.90 29.99 16.00
CA GLU A 100 11.99 29.19 17.23
C GLU A 100 10.62 28.55 17.51
N THR A 101 10.45 27.32 17.04
CA THR A 101 9.24 26.52 17.26
C THR A 101 9.71 25.28 17.99
N SER A 102 9.15 25.04 19.17
CA SER A 102 9.57 23.94 20.03
C SER A 102 9.05 22.62 19.49
N GLU A 103 9.71 21.50 19.82
CA GLU A 103 9.26 20.16 19.40
C GLU A 103 7.81 19.87 19.86
N ASP A 104 7.39 20.45 20.99
CA ASP A 104 6.03 20.32 21.52
C ASP A 104 4.98 20.97 20.60
N ASP A 105 5.28 22.14 20.02
CA ASP A 105 4.36 22.83 19.10
C ASP A 105 4.15 22.03 17.80
N VAL A 106 5.19 21.32 17.35
CA VAL A 106 5.14 20.47 16.16
C VAL A 106 4.30 19.23 16.42
N MET A 107 4.46 18.59 17.60
CA MET A 107 3.68 17.41 17.98
C MET A 107 2.18 17.73 18.13
N ASP A 108 1.83 18.87 18.73
CA ASP A 108 0.45 19.33 18.87
C ASP A 108 -0.23 19.61 17.51
N MET A 109 0.52 20.16 16.54
CA MET A 109 0.00 20.38 15.19
C MET A 109 -0.24 19.07 14.44
N ILE A 110 0.63 18.07 14.62
CA ILE A 110 0.49 16.75 13.99
C ILE A 110 -0.73 16.02 14.57
N GLU A 111 -0.91 16.03 15.89
CA GLU A 111 -2.05 15.36 16.55
C GLU A 111 -3.40 15.95 16.11
N ARG A 112 -3.49 17.28 16.03
CA ARG A 112 -4.70 17.96 15.52
C ARG A 112 -5.00 17.65 14.06
N ALA A 113 -3.99 17.56 13.20
CA ALA A 113 -4.19 17.21 11.79
C ALA A 113 -4.73 15.78 11.65
N TYR A 114 -4.23 14.85 12.45
CA TYR A 114 -4.72 13.47 12.49
C TYR A 114 -6.18 13.39 12.98
N GLU A 115 -6.56 14.11 14.03
CA GLU A 115 -7.95 14.08 14.54
C GLU A 115 -8.97 14.59 13.52
N VAL A 116 -8.60 15.56 12.69
CA VAL A 116 -9.49 16.13 11.66
C VAL A 116 -9.70 15.15 10.52
N GLU A 117 -8.66 14.44 10.07
CA GLU A 117 -8.82 13.43 9.01
C GLU A 117 -9.54 12.16 9.48
N VAL A 118 -9.46 11.79 10.76
CA VAL A 118 -10.13 10.58 11.29
C VAL A 118 -11.63 10.81 11.56
N LYS A 119 -12.07 12.06 11.72
CA LYS A 119 -13.48 12.41 11.98
C LYS A 119 -14.25 12.91 10.76
N ALA A 120 -13.59 13.04 9.60
CA ALA A 120 -14.19 13.42 8.31
C ALA A 120 -14.53 12.17 7.49
#